data_AF-J4I9V1-F1
#
_entry.id   AF-J4I9V1-F1
#
_cell.length_a   1.000
_cell.length_b   1.000
_cell.length_c   1.000
_cell.angle_alpha   90.00
_cell.angle_beta   90.00
_cell.angle_gamma   90.00
#
_symmetry.space_group_name_H-M   'P 1'
#
loop_
_entity.id
_entity.type
_entity.pdbx_description
1 polymer ?
#
loop_
_entity_poly.entity_id
_entity_poly.type
_entity_poly.pdbx_seq_one_letter_code
_entity_poly.pdbx_strand_id
1 'polypeptide(L)'
;MDLDASSSGGWRFAQCFGDKGDVEDITEGLSLSPPSISAVGLSARLPDPPADIISTVEFDSTGNYLATGDKGGRVVLFERNEMKKGCEYKFYTEFQSHEPEFDYLKSLEIEEKINKIKWCKRQNAAHFLLSSNDKTIKLWKVFEKSLRVVSESNHFDGQRPLPPPTLPQNLRLPRMAQQDNIIAAVPRKVYSNAHAYHIHSISVNSDQETYLSADDLRINLWNLNISDRSFNIVDIKPVNMEELTEVITASEFHPSHCNVFMYSSSKANIKLADMRDSALCDRHAKSFEEEEDPTNRSFFSEIISSISDVKFSHDGRYILARDYLSLKIWDVNMESKPLKTISIHDHLRGNLCDLYENDCIFDKFECTWSGDDSHVLTGSYGNYFRIYDVDTMNDVVLQADKSAFKAKKMGGPLPGNKIGAKNGARPSGLRESMALAMDTVDFNKKILHASWHPRESTIAIAATNNLFLYSAA
;
A
#
# COMPACT_ATOMS: atom_id res chain seq x y z
N MET A 1 -14.27 -7.11 34.92
CA MET A 1 -14.63 -8.48 34.50
C MET A 1 -14.08 -8.59 33.10
N ASP A 2 -12.78 -8.87 33.00
CA ASP A 2 -12.01 -8.70 31.77
C ASP A 2 -11.19 -9.97 31.58
N LEU A 3 -11.72 -10.91 30.82
CA LEU A 3 -11.08 -12.20 30.51
C LEU A 3 -10.95 -12.44 28.98
N ASP A 4 -11.35 -11.48 28.14
CA ASP A 4 -11.46 -11.64 26.68
C ASP A 4 -10.22 -11.18 25.87
N ALA A 5 -9.06 -10.98 26.51
CA ALA A 5 -7.85 -10.46 25.84
C ALA A 5 -6.85 -11.55 25.39
N SER A 6 -7.08 -12.84 25.68
CA SER A 6 -5.98 -13.80 25.68
C SER A 6 -5.62 -14.45 24.33
N SER A 7 -6.47 -14.36 23.29
CA SER A 7 -6.19 -15.01 21.99
C SER A 7 -5.83 -14.06 20.85
N SER A 8 -6.22 -12.78 20.91
CA SER A 8 -5.95 -11.78 19.86
C SER A 8 -4.89 -10.73 20.27
N GLY A 9 -4.20 -10.93 21.39
CA GLY A 9 -3.18 -9.98 21.86
C GLY A 9 -3.71 -8.55 22.06
N GLY A 10 -5.00 -8.39 22.37
CA GLY A 10 -5.65 -7.08 22.51
C GLY A 10 -6.16 -6.44 21.21
N TRP A 11 -5.82 -6.99 20.03
CA TRP A 11 -6.29 -6.50 18.74
C TRP A 11 -7.75 -6.88 18.48
N ARG A 12 -8.51 -5.94 17.94
CA ARG A 12 -9.95 -6.09 17.63
C ARG A 12 -10.25 -5.54 16.26
N PHE A 13 -11.18 -6.20 15.56
CA PHE A 13 -11.73 -5.67 14.31
C PHE A 13 -12.49 -4.37 14.56
N ALA A 14 -12.14 -3.31 13.84
CA ALA A 14 -12.73 -1.98 13.97
C ALA A 14 -13.74 -1.71 12.85
N GLN A 15 -13.33 -1.83 11.58
CA GLN A 15 -14.15 -1.42 10.43
C GLN A 15 -13.74 -2.18 9.16
N CYS A 16 -14.62 -2.25 8.17
CA CYS A 16 -14.28 -2.70 6.83
C CYS A 16 -14.94 -1.81 5.78
N PHE A 17 -14.23 -1.57 4.68
CA PHE A 17 -14.76 -1.03 3.41
C PHE A 17 -14.67 -2.09 2.32
N GLY A 18 -15.53 -2.02 1.30
CA GLY A 18 -15.61 -3.02 0.22
C GLY A 18 -16.95 -3.73 0.16
N ASP A 19 -17.08 -4.65 -0.80
CA ASP A 19 -18.35 -5.33 -1.08
C ASP A 19 -18.71 -6.33 0.02
N LYS A 20 -19.72 -5.95 0.81
CA LYS A 20 -20.33 -6.80 1.83
C LYS A 20 -21.31 -7.76 1.16
N GLY A 21 -20.84 -8.60 0.24
CA GLY A 21 -21.72 -9.50 -0.53
C GLY A 21 -22.78 -10.16 0.36
N ASP A 22 -24.05 -10.03 -0.05
CA ASP A 22 -25.30 -10.47 0.58
C ASP A 22 -25.22 -10.75 2.09
N VAL A 23 -24.95 -9.69 2.86
CA VAL A 23 -25.32 -9.66 4.28
C VAL A 23 -26.66 -8.93 4.35
N GLU A 24 -27.75 -9.68 4.26
CA GLU A 24 -29.07 -9.18 4.64
C GLU A 24 -28.98 -8.54 6.03
N ASP A 25 -29.55 -7.33 6.12
CA ASP A 25 -29.70 -6.44 7.28
C ASP A 25 -28.41 -5.80 7.84
N ILE A 26 -28.22 -4.51 7.52
CA ILE A 26 -28.36 -3.35 8.46
C ILE A 26 -28.09 -2.01 7.72
N THR A 27 -29.15 -1.18 7.66
CA THR A 27 -29.26 0.30 7.57
C THR A 27 -28.33 1.13 6.68
N GLU A 28 -28.96 1.67 5.63
CA GLU A 28 -28.76 2.94 4.90
C GLU A 28 -27.40 3.67 4.94
N GLY A 29 -26.80 3.71 3.74
CA GLY A 29 -26.00 4.81 3.21
C GLY A 29 -26.03 4.68 1.70
N LEU A 30 -26.97 5.36 1.04
CA LEU A 30 -27.21 5.27 -0.41
C LEU A 30 -25.94 5.58 -1.21
N SER A 31 -25.37 4.58 -1.88
CA SER A 31 -24.47 4.73 -3.02
C SER A 31 -25.26 4.42 -4.30
N LEU A 32 -25.70 5.46 -5.01
CA LEU A 32 -26.27 5.34 -6.34
C LEU A 32 -25.12 5.32 -7.36
N SER A 33 -24.77 4.13 -7.86
CA SER A 33 -24.00 4.00 -9.12
C SER A 33 -24.97 3.91 -10.31
N PRO A 34 -24.79 4.68 -11.39
CA PRO A 34 -25.56 4.49 -12.61
C PRO A 34 -25.07 3.25 -13.39
N PRO A 35 -25.95 2.51 -14.10
CA PRO A 35 -25.53 1.37 -14.89
C PRO A 35 -24.90 1.82 -16.21
N SER A 36 -23.68 1.36 -16.49
CA SER A 36 -23.04 1.47 -17.80
C SER A 36 -23.61 0.41 -18.75
N ILE A 37 -24.19 0.87 -19.87
CA ILE A 37 -24.64 0.04 -20.98
C ILE A 37 -23.51 -0.08 -22.02
N SER A 38 -23.33 -1.29 -22.58
CA SER A 38 -22.81 -1.66 -23.92
C SER A 38 -21.82 -2.83 -23.80
N ALA A 39 -21.66 -3.77 -24.73
CA ALA A 39 -22.33 -4.12 -25.98
C ALA A 39 -22.02 -5.62 -26.25
N VAL A 40 -22.88 -6.28 -27.03
CA VAL A 40 -22.68 -7.64 -27.51
C VAL A 40 -21.61 -7.64 -28.62
N GLY A 41 -20.55 -8.43 -28.46
CA GLY A 41 -19.51 -8.61 -29.49
C GLY A 41 -18.51 -9.69 -29.08
N LEU A 42 -18.27 -10.67 -29.96
CA LEU A 42 -17.53 -11.90 -29.68
C LEU A 42 -16.03 -11.68 -29.41
N SER A 43 -15.56 -12.14 -28.25
CA SER A 43 -14.28 -12.83 -28.06
C SER A 43 -14.31 -13.44 -26.66
N ALA A 44 -14.08 -14.74 -26.54
CA ALA A 44 -13.93 -15.39 -25.24
C ALA A 44 -12.57 -15.00 -24.65
N ARG A 45 -12.48 -13.78 -24.09
CA ARG A 45 -11.44 -13.43 -23.13
C ARG A 45 -11.77 -14.14 -21.82
N LEU A 46 -10.74 -14.69 -21.15
CA LEU A 46 -10.84 -15.05 -19.74
C LEU A 46 -11.45 -13.86 -18.98
N PRO A 47 -12.30 -14.05 -17.97
CA PRO A 47 -12.85 -12.93 -17.22
C PRO A 47 -11.69 -12.10 -16.68
N ASP A 48 -11.60 -10.84 -17.10
CA ASP A 48 -10.58 -9.93 -16.61
C ASP A 48 -10.65 -9.92 -15.06
N PRO A 49 -9.51 -9.99 -14.35
CA PRO A 49 -9.50 -9.99 -12.90
C PRO A 49 -10.25 -8.74 -12.39
N PRO A 50 -10.98 -8.84 -11.27
CA PRO A 50 -11.85 -7.75 -10.83
C PRO A 50 -11.03 -6.47 -10.59
N ALA A 51 -11.42 -5.40 -11.27
CA ALA A 51 -10.76 -4.09 -11.22
C ALA A 51 -10.71 -3.51 -9.79
N ASP A 52 -11.63 -3.93 -8.92
CA ASP A 52 -11.76 -3.44 -7.55
C ASP A 52 -10.77 -4.07 -6.55
N ILE A 53 -9.84 -4.94 -6.99
CA ILE A 53 -8.82 -5.50 -6.09
C ILE A 53 -7.86 -4.40 -5.64
N ILE A 54 -7.74 -4.20 -4.33
CA ILE A 54 -6.81 -3.24 -3.72
C ILE A 54 -5.38 -3.72 -3.93
N SER A 55 -4.52 -2.84 -4.44
CA SER A 55 -3.13 -3.11 -4.80
C SER A 55 -2.10 -2.26 -4.03
N THR A 56 -2.56 -1.30 -3.22
CA THR A 56 -1.70 -0.53 -2.31
C THR A 56 -2.56 0.15 -1.24
N VAL A 57 -2.02 0.29 -0.03
CA VAL A 57 -2.67 0.96 1.11
C VAL A 57 -1.65 1.82 1.83
N GLU A 58 -1.96 3.08 2.12
CA GLU A 58 -1.00 3.99 2.76
C GLU A 58 -1.71 5.05 3.63
N PHE A 59 -1.42 5.06 4.93
CA PHE A 59 -1.77 6.18 5.82
C PHE A 59 -0.94 7.44 5.50
N ASP A 60 -1.54 8.61 5.68
CA ASP A 60 -0.79 9.86 5.67
C ASP A 60 0.06 9.99 6.94
N SER A 61 1.06 10.88 6.92
CA SER A 61 1.96 11.13 8.07
C SER A 61 1.25 11.53 9.38
N THR A 62 0.01 12.01 9.32
CA THR A 62 -0.77 12.35 10.51
C THR A 62 -1.65 11.20 11.02
N GLY A 63 -1.96 10.24 10.15
CA GLY A 63 -2.96 9.20 10.41
C GLY A 63 -4.39 9.73 10.41
N ASN A 64 -4.66 10.89 9.81
CA ASN A 64 -6.03 11.37 9.65
C ASN A 64 -6.62 10.98 8.30
N TYR A 65 -5.77 10.60 7.35
CA TYR A 65 -6.18 10.18 6.03
C TYR A 65 -5.55 8.84 5.67
N LEU A 66 -6.30 8.03 4.95
CA LEU A 66 -5.90 6.73 4.44
C LEU A 66 -6.20 6.68 2.95
N ALA A 67 -5.23 6.27 2.15
CA ALA A 67 -5.39 6.08 0.71
C ALA A 67 -5.33 4.59 0.36
N THR A 68 -6.16 4.20 -0.60
CA THR A 68 -6.05 2.91 -1.29
C THR A 68 -5.99 3.12 -2.79
N GLY A 69 -5.18 2.31 -3.47
CA GLY A 69 -5.18 2.18 -4.92
C GLY A 69 -5.63 0.78 -5.32
N ASP A 70 -6.25 0.64 -6.49
CA ASP A 70 -6.72 -0.65 -7.00
C ASP A 70 -6.15 -1.01 -8.38
N LYS A 71 -6.46 -2.23 -8.82
CA LYS A 71 -6.08 -2.75 -10.14
C LYS A 71 -6.71 -1.97 -11.29
N GLY A 72 -7.89 -1.39 -11.07
CA GLY A 72 -8.60 -0.54 -12.04
C GLY A 72 -8.12 0.91 -12.11
N GLY A 73 -6.99 1.24 -11.46
CA GLY A 73 -6.37 2.55 -11.55
C GLY A 73 -7.05 3.67 -10.76
N ARG A 74 -7.97 3.34 -9.86
CA ARG A 74 -8.65 4.33 -9.00
C ARG A 74 -7.86 4.54 -7.71
N VAL A 75 -7.97 5.75 -7.17
CA VAL A 75 -7.49 6.08 -5.83
C VAL A 75 -8.69 6.49 -4.98
N VAL A 76 -8.85 5.84 -3.84
CA VAL A 76 -9.90 6.12 -2.86
C VAL A 76 -9.25 6.66 -1.59
N LEU A 77 -9.77 7.79 -1.11
CA LEU A 77 -9.31 8.43 0.12
C LEU A 77 -10.38 8.30 1.19
N PHE A 78 -9.92 8.04 2.41
CA PHE A 78 -10.73 8.01 3.62
C PHE A 78 -10.20 9.06 4.59
N GLU A 79 -11.12 9.67 5.34
CA GLU A 79 -10.82 10.65 6.39
C GLU A 79 -11.26 10.08 7.74
N ARG A 80 -10.46 10.34 8.78
CA ARG A 80 -10.78 9.96 10.14
C ARG A 80 -12.08 10.62 10.60
N ASN A 81 -12.93 9.83 11.25
CA ASN A 81 -14.19 10.30 11.80
C ASN A 81 -14.01 10.76 13.25
N GLU A 82 -13.73 12.04 13.44
CA GLU A 82 -13.54 12.64 14.78
C GLU A 82 -14.78 12.57 15.68
N MET A 83 -15.97 12.35 15.13
CA MET A 83 -17.21 12.28 15.90
C MET A 83 -17.39 10.95 16.65
N LYS A 84 -16.61 9.92 16.32
CA LYS A 84 -16.71 8.61 16.96
C LYS A 84 -15.54 8.37 17.91
N LYS A 85 -15.83 7.71 19.03
CA LYS A 85 -14.80 7.24 19.95
C LYS A 85 -14.08 6.05 19.31
N GLY A 86 -12.84 6.26 18.87
CA GLY A 86 -11.99 5.23 18.24
C GLY A 86 -11.39 5.69 16.92
N CYS A 87 -10.53 4.87 16.33
CA CYS A 87 -9.92 5.12 15.02
C CYS A 87 -10.83 4.55 13.91
N GLU A 88 -11.95 5.22 13.66
CA GLU A 88 -12.84 4.91 12.52
C GLU A 88 -12.66 5.92 11.39
N TYR A 89 -12.83 5.46 10.15
CA TYR A 89 -12.69 6.27 8.95
C TYR A 89 -14.04 6.37 8.22
N LYS A 90 -14.19 7.42 7.42
CA LYS A 90 -15.31 7.60 6.48
C LYS A 90 -14.75 7.84 5.09
N PHE A 91 -15.53 7.49 4.07
CA PHE A 91 -15.20 7.85 2.69
C PHE A 91 -15.02 9.36 2.58
N TYR A 92 -13.94 9.79 1.94
CA TYR A 92 -13.62 11.20 1.72
C TYR A 92 -13.82 11.59 0.24
N THR A 93 -13.15 10.88 -0.67
CA THR A 93 -13.30 11.09 -2.12
C THR A 93 -12.68 9.92 -2.89
N GLU A 94 -13.04 9.81 -4.16
CA GLU A 94 -12.42 8.88 -5.12
C GLU A 94 -12.14 9.60 -6.44
N PHE A 95 -11.14 9.12 -7.17
CA PHE A 95 -10.84 9.60 -8.52
C PHE A 95 -10.08 8.56 -9.33
N GLN A 96 -10.26 8.59 -10.66
CA GLN A 96 -9.47 7.80 -11.60
C GLN A 96 -8.05 8.38 -11.68
N SER A 97 -7.04 7.61 -11.27
CA SER A 97 -5.65 8.06 -11.30
C SER A 97 -4.96 7.68 -12.61
N HIS A 98 -5.07 6.43 -13.03
CA HIS A 98 -4.48 5.93 -14.27
C HIS A 98 -5.55 5.29 -15.13
N GLU A 99 -5.38 5.34 -16.43
CA GLU A 99 -6.23 4.65 -17.41
C GLU A 99 -5.33 3.71 -18.21
N PRO A 100 -5.87 2.62 -18.80
CA PRO A 100 -5.07 1.73 -19.62
C PRO A 100 -4.45 2.53 -20.78
N GLU A 101 -3.14 2.39 -20.96
CA GLU A 101 -2.39 3.03 -22.04
C GLU A 101 -1.75 1.95 -22.92
N PHE A 102 -1.44 2.27 -24.17
CA PHE A 102 -0.78 1.34 -25.08
C PHE A 102 0.40 2.00 -25.79
N ASP A 103 1.60 1.44 -25.61
CA ASP A 103 2.79 1.83 -26.35
C ASP A 103 2.81 1.06 -27.68
N TYR A 104 2.32 1.72 -28.74
CA TYR A 104 2.27 1.15 -30.09
C TYR A 104 3.64 0.81 -30.68
N LEU A 105 4.70 1.49 -30.25
CA LEU A 105 6.05 1.24 -30.78
C LEU A 105 6.65 -0.02 -30.17
N LYS A 106 6.35 -0.29 -28.90
CA LYS A 106 6.80 -1.49 -28.20
C LYS A 106 5.78 -2.63 -28.23
N SER A 107 4.59 -2.39 -28.76
CA SER A 107 3.42 -3.30 -28.64
C SER A 107 3.18 -3.71 -27.19
N LEU A 108 3.26 -2.75 -26.27
CA LEU A 108 3.16 -3.00 -24.83
C LEU A 108 1.91 -2.31 -24.27
N GLU A 109 1.03 -3.11 -23.66
CA GLU A 109 -0.07 -2.60 -22.84
C GLU A 109 0.48 -2.14 -21.48
N ILE A 110 0.07 -0.96 -21.06
CA ILE A 110 0.41 -0.36 -19.78
C ILE A 110 -0.85 -0.40 -18.93
N GLU A 111 -0.83 -1.29 -17.94
CA GLU A 111 -1.94 -1.44 -16.99
C GLU A 111 -2.17 -0.15 -16.19
N GLU A 112 -3.42 0.13 -15.89
CA GLU A 112 -3.85 1.21 -15.02
C GLU A 112 -3.61 0.91 -13.53
N LYS A 113 -3.30 -0.34 -13.18
CA LYS A 113 -3.08 -0.80 -11.81
C LYS A 113 -2.16 0.14 -11.02
N ILE A 114 -2.62 0.56 -9.84
CA ILE A 114 -1.83 1.40 -8.94
C ILE A 114 -0.82 0.52 -8.19
N ASN A 115 0.47 0.73 -8.41
CA ASN A 115 1.53 -0.03 -7.75
C ASN A 115 1.86 0.50 -6.36
N LYS A 116 1.94 1.83 -6.22
CA LYS A 116 2.27 2.52 -4.96
C LYS A 116 1.59 3.88 -4.87
N ILE A 117 1.25 4.25 -3.64
CA ILE A 117 0.83 5.61 -3.27
C ILE A 117 1.78 6.12 -2.18
N LYS A 118 2.25 7.36 -2.30
CA LYS A 118 3.01 8.03 -1.25
C LYS A 118 2.50 9.46 -1.02
N TRP A 119 2.17 9.76 0.22
CA TRP A 119 1.74 11.09 0.62
C TRP A 119 2.92 12.07 0.63
N CYS A 120 2.72 13.25 0.07
CA CYS A 120 3.62 14.37 0.30
C CYS A 120 3.21 15.10 1.58
N LYS A 121 4.20 15.67 2.29
CA LYS A 121 3.90 16.46 3.49
C LYS A 121 2.99 17.64 3.15
N ARG A 122 1.91 17.78 3.93
CA ARG A 122 0.89 18.80 3.70
C ARG A 122 1.46 20.20 3.97
N GLN A 123 1.39 21.09 2.97
CA GLN A 123 1.88 22.48 3.06
C GLN A 123 0.75 23.50 3.25
N ASN A 124 -0.49 23.14 2.89
CA ASN A 124 -1.67 23.99 3.00
C ASN A 124 -2.92 23.12 3.16
N ALA A 125 -4.12 23.69 3.01
CA ALA A 125 -5.37 22.95 3.14
C ALA A 125 -5.53 21.82 2.09
N ALA A 126 -4.78 21.84 0.98
CA ALA A 126 -4.79 20.76 0.01
C ALA A 126 -3.88 19.60 0.41
N HIS A 127 -4.31 18.41 0.04
CA HIS A 127 -3.54 17.18 0.11
C HIS A 127 -2.77 16.95 -1.18
N PHE A 128 -1.59 16.37 -1.04
CA PHE A 128 -0.73 16.01 -2.17
C PHE A 128 -0.26 14.57 -2.01
N LEU A 129 -0.39 13.78 -3.05
CA LEU A 129 0.06 12.39 -3.08
C LEU A 129 0.60 12.03 -4.45
N LEU A 130 1.63 11.20 -4.48
CA LEU A 130 2.13 10.53 -5.66
C LEU A 130 1.40 9.19 -5.80
N SER A 131 0.95 8.87 -7.00
CA SER A 131 0.51 7.53 -7.39
C SER A 131 1.32 7.06 -8.59
N SER A 132 1.65 5.77 -8.65
CA SER A 132 2.37 5.19 -9.79
C SER A 132 1.66 3.96 -10.35
N ASN A 133 1.74 3.78 -11.66
CA ASN A 133 1.59 2.48 -12.31
C ASN A 133 2.97 2.02 -12.81
N ASP A 134 2.99 1.07 -13.75
CA ASP A 134 4.23 0.48 -14.25
C ASP A 134 5.17 1.44 -14.99
N LYS A 135 4.65 2.54 -15.56
CA LYS A 135 5.43 3.43 -16.44
C LYS A 135 5.34 4.91 -16.10
N THR A 136 4.32 5.31 -15.35
CA THR A 136 4.01 6.71 -15.07
C THR A 136 3.78 6.94 -13.58
N ILE A 137 4.15 8.13 -13.13
CA ILE A 137 3.88 8.62 -11.78
C ILE A 137 3.10 9.92 -11.92
N LYS A 138 2.06 10.12 -11.10
CA LYS A 138 1.24 11.33 -11.11
C LYS A 138 1.25 11.98 -9.72
N LEU A 139 1.52 13.29 -9.69
CA LEU A 139 1.34 14.11 -8.49
C LEU A 139 -0.08 14.66 -8.49
N TRP A 140 -0.89 14.19 -7.55
CA TRP A 140 -2.27 14.61 -7.36
C TRP A 140 -2.35 15.74 -6.34
N LYS A 141 -3.29 16.67 -6.57
CA LYS A 141 -3.73 17.65 -5.59
C LYS A 141 -5.20 17.42 -5.29
N VAL A 142 -5.51 17.11 -4.05
CA VAL A 142 -6.89 16.93 -3.57
C VAL A 142 -7.23 18.09 -2.64
N PHE A 143 -8.30 18.83 -2.93
CA PHE A 143 -8.65 20.03 -2.19
C PHE A 143 -10.14 20.32 -2.23
N GLU A 144 -10.63 21.03 -1.22
CA GLU A 144 -11.97 21.56 -1.21
C GLU A 144 -12.09 22.75 -2.17
N LYS A 145 -13.01 22.66 -3.12
CA LYS A 145 -13.31 23.68 -4.12
C LYS A 145 -14.72 24.21 -3.88
N SER A 146 -14.82 25.48 -3.49
CA SER A 146 -16.10 26.19 -3.45
C SER A 146 -16.59 26.47 -4.87
N LEU A 147 -17.70 25.85 -5.25
CA LEU A 147 -18.40 26.13 -6.48
C LEU A 147 -19.05 27.50 -6.38
N ARG A 148 -18.71 28.35 -7.34
CA ARG A 148 -19.28 29.69 -7.48
C ARG A 148 -19.99 29.76 -8.80
N VAL A 149 -21.25 30.18 -8.77
CA VAL A 149 -22.07 30.38 -9.97
C VAL A 149 -22.28 31.88 -10.15
N VAL A 150 -22.33 32.30 -11.41
CA VAL A 150 -22.66 33.68 -11.74
C VAL A 150 -24.09 33.95 -11.28
N SER A 151 -24.23 34.78 -10.26
CA SER A 151 -25.52 35.18 -9.70
C SER A 151 -26.06 36.42 -10.39
N GLU A 152 -25.21 37.30 -10.90
CA GLU A 152 -25.62 38.52 -11.61
C GLU A 152 -24.75 38.71 -12.85
N SER A 153 -25.34 39.12 -13.96
CA SER A 153 -24.68 39.48 -15.20
C SER A 153 -25.50 40.53 -15.96
N ASN A 154 -24.98 41.02 -17.10
CA ASN A 154 -25.71 41.96 -17.95
C ASN A 154 -26.98 41.38 -18.59
N HIS A 155 -27.12 40.05 -18.61
CA HIS A 155 -28.24 39.35 -19.23
C HIS A 155 -29.09 38.58 -18.23
N PHE A 156 -28.65 38.44 -16.98
CA PHE A 156 -29.32 37.64 -15.96
C PHE A 156 -29.12 38.24 -14.56
N ASP A 157 -30.19 38.29 -13.78
CA ASP A 157 -30.19 38.60 -12.35
C ASP A 157 -30.78 37.39 -11.60
N GLY A 158 -29.91 36.55 -11.05
CA GLY A 158 -30.24 35.18 -10.67
C GLY A 158 -30.68 34.36 -11.88
N GLN A 159 -31.90 33.80 -11.81
CA GLN A 159 -32.52 33.09 -12.95
C GLN A 159 -33.33 34.02 -13.86
N ARG A 160 -33.43 35.32 -13.55
CA ARG A 160 -34.26 36.25 -14.31
C ARG A 160 -33.48 36.81 -15.50
N PRO A 161 -33.94 36.63 -16.76
CA PRO A 161 -33.33 37.29 -17.92
C PRO A 161 -33.52 38.82 -17.85
N LEU A 162 -32.48 39.55 -18.19
CA LEU A 162 -32.48 41.01 -18.33
C LEU A 162 -32.33 41.41 -19.81
N PRO A 163 -32.98 42.50 -20.24
CA PRO A 163 -32.73 43.06 -21.56
C PRO A 163 -31.27 43.56 -21.67
N PRO A 164 -30.66 43.49 -22.87
CA PRO A 164 -29.29 43.96 -23.07
C PRO A 164 -29.12 45.42 -22.65
N PRO A 165 -28.05 45.79 -21.93
CA PRO A 165 -27.81 47.17 -21.55
C PRO A 165 -27.56 48.04 -22.79
N THR A 166 -28.35 49.11 -22.92
CA THR A 166 -28.31 50.03 -24.07
C THR A 166 -27.36 51.21 -23.87
N LEU A 167 -26.90 51.44 -22.64
CA LEU A 167 -26.00 52.53 -22.26
C LEU A 167 -24.78 51.99 -21.51
N PRO A 168 -23.57 52.52 -21.72
CA PRO A 168 -22.36 52.05 -21.05
C PRO A 168 -22.43 52.07 -19.52
N GLN A 169 -23.15 53.04 -18.93
CA GLN A 169 -23.34 53.18 -17.48
C GLN A 169 -24.17 52.06 -16.83
N ASN A 170 -24.87 51.25 -17.63
CA ASN A 170 -25.70 50.14 -17.15
C ASN A 170 -24.97 48.79 -17.19
N LEU A 171 -23.72 48.77 -17.67
CA LEU A 171 -22.89 47.57 -17.66
C LEU A 171 -22.50 47.22 -16.23
N ARG A 172 -22.75 45.97 -15.84
CA ARG A 172 -22.39 45.38 -14.56
C ARG A 172 -21.30 44.33 -14.79
N LEU A 173 -20.38 44.24 -13.84
CA LEU A 173 -19.47 43.10 -13.77
C LEU A 173 -20.22 41.89 -13.19
N PRO A 174 -19.94 40.68 -13.69
CA PRO A 174 -20.57 39.48 -13.17
C PRO A 174 -20.30 39.33 -11.66
N ARG A 175 -21.34 39.09 -10.86
CA ARG A 175 -21.19 38.70 -9.46
C ARG A 175 -21.33 37.20 -9.31
N MET A 176 -20.55 36.65 -8.39
CA MET A 176 -20.54 35.23 -8.08
C MET A 176 -21.19 34.99 -6.71
N ALA A 177 -22.12 34.05 -6.64
CA ALA A 177 -22.63 33.51 -5.38
C ALA A 177 -22.01 32.13 -5.12
N GLN A 178 -21.70 31.85 -3.86
CA GLN A 178 -21.26 30.52 -3.42
C GLN A 178 -22.48 29.59 -3.37
N GLN A 179 -22.35 28.43 -4.01
CA GLN A 179 -23.39 27.41 -4.02
C GLN A 179 -23.04 26.29 -3.03
N ASP A 180 -22.07 25.45 -3.38
CA ASP A 180 -21.66 24.28 -2.60
C ASP A 180 -20.13 24.13 -2.58
N ASN A 181 -19.62 23.37 -1.63
CA ASN A 181 -18.22 22.94 -1.63
C ASN A 181 -18.13 21.48 -2.10
N ILE A 182 -17.19 21.19 -3.01
CA ILE A 182 -16.89 19.83 -3.47
C ILE A 182 -15.43 19.49 -3.20
N ILE A 183 -15.11 18.21 -2.99
CA ILE A 183 -13.73 17.76 -3.02
C ILE A 183 -13.34 17.49 -4.47
N ALA A 184 -12.29 18.18 -4.93
CA ALA A 184 -11.75 18.02 -6.27
C ALA A 184 -10.35 17.39 -6.20
N ALA A 185 -10.10 16.39 -7.04
CA ALA A 185 -8.78 15.82 -7.28
C ALA A 185 -8.31 16.21 -8.68
N VAL A 186 -7.12 16.79 -8.80
CA VAL A 186 -6.54 17.19 -10.08
C VAL A 186 -5.10 16.69 -10.21
N PRO A 187 -4.71 16.14 -11.38
CA PRO A 187 -3.32 15.79 -11.62
C PRO A 187 -2.54 17.09 -11.85
N ARG A 188 -1.59 17.40 -10.97
CA ARG A 188 -0.72 18.57 -11.13
C ARG A 188 0.42 18.30 -12.09
N LYS A 189 1.00 17.11 -12.02
CA LYS A 189 2.15 16.69 -12.81
C LYS A 189 2.06 15.22 -13.15
N VAL A 190 2.58 14.88 -14.32
CA VAL A 190 2.73 13.52 -14.82
C VAL A 190 4.21 13.33 -15.16
N TYR A 191 4.88 12.43 -14.45
CA TYR A 191 6.27 12.04 -14.64
C TYR A 191 6.25 10.74 -15.44
N SER A 192 6.77 10.78 -16.66
CA SER A 192 6.67 9.66 -17.61
C SER A 192 7.98 9.48 -18.38
N ASN A 193 8.10 8.38 -19.11
CA ASN A 193 9.20 8.11 -20.05
C ASN A 193 10.63 8.06 -19.45
N ALA A 194 10.75 7.83 -18.15
CA ALA A 194 12.05 7.69 -17.49
C ALA A 194 12.41 6.23 -17.13
N HIS A 195 11.44 5.33 -17.14
CA HIS A 195 11.62 3.92 -16.77
C HIS A 195 11.43 3.02 -17.98
N ALA A 196 12.40 2.13 -18.18
CA ALA A 196 12.31 1.09 -19.21
C ALA A 196 11.52 -0.12 -18.69
N TYR A 197 11.66 -0.43 -17.40
CA TYR A 197 11.04 -1.57 -16.72
C TYR A 197 9.85 -1.14 -15.83
N HIS A 198 9.29 -2.03 -15.03
CA HIS A 198 8.10 -1.75 -14.24
C HIS A 198 8.47 -0.99 -12.97
N ILE A 199 7.81 0.16 -12.72
CA ILE A 199 8.03 0.94 -11.50
C ILE A 199 7.40 0.19 -10.33
N HIS A 200 8.24 -0.25 -9.38
CA HIS A 200 7.79 -0.99 -8.20
C HIS A 200 7.90 -0.17 -6.91
N SER A 201 8.70 0.90 -6.88
CA SER A 201 8.85 1.76 -5.70
C SER A 201 8.86 3.24 -6.04
N ILE A 202 8.25 4.03 -5.16
CA ILE A 202 8.37 5.49 -5.09
C ILE A 202 8.59 5.87 -3.63
N SER A 203 9.45 6.85 -3.36
CA SER A 203 9.72 7.31 -2.00
C SER A 203 10.01 8.81 -2.00
N VAL A 204 9.33 9.56 -1.15
CA VAL A 204 9.48 11.02 -1.02
C VAL A 204 10.67 11.32 -0.13
N ASN A 205 11.52 12.26 -0.53
CA ASN A 205 12.67 12.65 0.25
C ASN A 205 12.26 13.56 1.43
N SER A 206 13.00 13.48 2.52
CA SER A 206 12.88 14.34 3.70
C SER A 206 13.09 15.83 3.41
N ASP A 207 13.71 16.18 2.27
CA ASP A 207 13.86 17.56 1.78
C ASP A 207 12.53 18.21 1.31
N GLN A 208 11.48 17.41 1.09
CA GLN A 208 10.17 17.82 0.58
C GLN A 208 10.18 18.46 -0.82
N GLU A 209 11.28 18.35 -1.56
CA GLU A 209 11.43 18.85 -2.92
C GLU A 209 11.65 17.72 -3.93
N THR A 210 12.30 16.64 -3.50
CA THR A 210 12.64 15.51 -4.36
C THR A 210 11.95 14.22 -3.94
N TYR A 211 11.93 13.27 -4.86
CA TYR A 211 11.48 11.91 -4.60
C TYR A 211 12.21 10.96 -5.56
N LEU A 212 12.29 9.68 -5.21
CA LEU A 212 12.87 8.65 -6.06
C LEU A 212 11.79 7.75 -6.62
N SER A 213 12.08 7.16 -7.77
CA SER A 213 11.34 6.01 -8.30
C SER A 213 12.30 4.95 -8.77
N ALA A 214 11.97 3.69 -8.51
CA ALA A 214 12.78 2.54 -8.87
C ALA A 214 12.02 1.59 -9.80
N ASP A 215 12.73 1.09 -10.80
CA ASP A 215 12.37 -0.08 -11.58
C ASP A 215 13.41 -1.19 -11.36
N ASP A 216 13.23 -2.32 -12.04
CA ASP A 216 14.05 -3.53 -11.87
C ASP A 216 15.57 -3.31 -12.02
N LEU A 217 16.03 -2.27 -12.74
CA LEU A 217 17.46 -2.03 -12.97
C LEU A 217 17.91 -0.60 -12.63
N ARG A 218 16.99 0.34 -12.40
CA ARG A 218 17.31 1.77 -12.29
C ARG A 218 16.54 2.47 -11.18
N ILE A 219 17.23 3.40 -10.54
CA ILE A 219 16.64 4.36 -9.61
C ILE A 219 16.82 5.78 -10.16
N ASN A 220 15.72 6.50 -10.29
CA ASN A 220 15.67 7.86 -10.79
C ASN A 220 15.27 8.83 -9.67
N LEU A 221 16.01 9.92 -9.55
CA LEU A 221 15.70 11.07 -8.71
C LEU A 221 14.90 12.10 -9.51
N TRP A 222 13.84 12.61 -8.90
CA TRP A 222 12.95 13.59 -9.48
C TRP A 222 12.83 14.80 -8.57
N ASN A 223 12.53 15.94 -9.17
CA ASN A 223 12.05 17.10 -8.43
C ASN A 223 10.52 17.18 -8.58
N LEU A 224 9.79 17.37 -7.48
CA LEU A 224 8.33 17.46 -7.47
C LEU A 224 7.78 18.61 -8.34
N ASN A 225 8.61 19.58 -8.72
CA ASN A 225 8.23 20.68 -9.58
C ASN A 225 8.66 20.51 -11.04
N ILE A 226 9.43 19.46 -11.39
CA ILE A 226 9.99 19.26 -12.73
C ILE A 226 9.59 17.85 -13.22
N SER A 227 8.75 17.78 -14.25
CA SER A 227 8.16 16.51 -14.72
C SER A 227 8.72 16.00 -16.06
N ASP A 228 9.51 16.83 -16.74
CA ASP A 228 10.10 16.54 -18.05
C ASP A 228 11.53 15.99 -17.95
N ARG A 229 12.12 15.96 -16.74
CA ARG A 229 13.48 15.52 -16.50
C ARG A 229 13.57 14.75 -15.19
N SER A 230 14.33 13.66 -15.21
CA SER A 230 14.79 12.92 -14.04
C SER A 230 16.31 12.76 -14.12
N PHE A 231 16.93 12.47 -12.97
CA PHE A 231 18.33 12.14 -12.90
C PHE A 231 18.47 10.68 -12.46
N ASN A 232 19.08 9.85 -13.30
CA ASN A 232 19.34 8.47 -12.94
C ASN A 232 20.51 8.41 -11.96
N ILE A 233 20.25 7.94 -10.73
CA ILE A 233 21.23 7.88 -9.65
C ILE A 233 21.80 6.48 -9.44
N VAL A 234 21.08 5.43 -9.86
CA VAL A 234 21.54 4.04 -9.86
C VAL A 234 21.16 3.40 -11.19
N ASP A 235 22.12 2.73 -11.83
CA ASP A 235 21.92 1.89 -13.02
C ASP A 235 22.72 0.59 -12.85
N ILE A 236 22.03 -0.50 -12.54
CA ILE A 236 22.64 -1.83 -12.44
C ILE A 236 22.48 -2.64 -13.73
N LYS A 237 22.01 -2.00 -14.82
CA LYS A 237 21.83 -2.67 -16.09
C LYS A 237 23.17 -3.19 -16.64
N PRO A 238 23.30 -4.52 -16.87
CA PRO A 238 24.53 -5.06 -17.45
C PRO A 238 24.69 -4.61 -18.91
N VAL A 239 25.93 -4.62 -19.40
CA VAL A 239 26.22 -4.32 -20.81
C VAL A 239 25.54 -5.33 -21.72
N ASN A 240 25.60 -6.62 -21.34
CA ASN A 240 24.85 -7.69 -21.98
C ASN A 240 23.67 -8.11 -21.09
N MET A 241 22.44 -8.02 -21.61
CA MET A 241 21.24 -8.44 -20.87
C MET A 241 21.22 -9.94 -20.54
N GLU A 242 21.98 -10.77 -21.25
CA GLU A 242 22.12 -12.20 -20.94
C GLU A 242 22.94 -12.44 -19.65
N GLU A 243 23.73 -11.45 -19.22
CA GLU A 243 24.51 -11.50 -17.97
C GLU A 243 23.73 -10.91 -16.79
N LEU A 244 22.42 -10.67 -16.95
CA LEU A 244 21.60 -10.17 -15.86
C LEU A 244 21.48 -11.21 -14.75
N THR A 245 22.00 -10.88 -13.57
CA THR A 245 21.95 -11.76 -12.40
C THR A 245 21.30 -11.14 -11.18
N GLU A 246 21.01 -9.84 -11.20
CA GLU A 246 20.50 -9.11 -10.04
C GLU A 246 19.50 -8.06 -10.53
N VAL A 247 18.36 -7.95 -9.85
CA VAL A 247 17.37 -6.89 -10.07
C VAL A 247 17.08 -6.17 -8.75
N ILE A 248 16.72 -4.89 -8.84
CA ILE A 248 16.23 -4.09 -7.73
C ILE A 248 14.79 -4.52 -7.42
N THR A 249 14.48 -4.69 -6.14
CA THR A 249 13.16 -5.21 -5.72
C THR A 249 12.36 -4.22 -4.88
N ALA A 250 13.03 -3.36 -4.13
CA ALA A 250 12.40 -2.26 -3.38
C ALA A 250 13.43 -1.14 -3.14
N SER A 251 12.95 0.09 -2.96
CA SER A 251 13.80 1.23 -2.61
C SER A 251 13.06 2.25 -1.75
N GLU A 252 13.77 2.85 -0.80
CA GLU A 252 13.22 3.85 0.12
C GLU A 252 14.28 4.87 0.56
N PHE A 253 13.87 6.15 0.67
CA PHE A 253 14.68 7.18 1.30
C PHE A 253 14.74 7.01 2.82
N HIS A 254 15.84 7.46 3.42
CA HIS A 254 15.92 7.59 4.87
C HIS A 254 14.90 8.63 5.37
N PRO A 255 14.18 8.37 6.47
CA PRO A 255 13.09 9.24 6.93
C PRO A 255 13.55 10.66 7.31
N SER A 256 14.81 10.82 7.73
CA SER A 256 15.36 12.10 8.21
C SER A 256 16.61 12.60 7.46
N HIS A 257 17.30 11.75 6.69
CA HIS A 257 18.57 12.09 6.05
C HIS A 257 18.36 12.21 4.55
N CYS A 258 18.36 13.44 4.04
CA CYS A 258 18.00 13.70 2.65
C CYS A 258 18.95 13.13 1.59
N ASN A 259 20.14 12.73 2.01
CA ASN A 259 21.19 12.17 1.16
C ASN A 259 21.26 10.64 1.21
N VAL A 260 20.52 9.98 2.11
CA VAL A 260 20.62 8.54 2.31
C VAL A 260 19.38 7.86 1.78
N PHE A 261 19.56 6.81 0.99
CA PHE A 261 18.49 5.89 0.60
C PHE A 261 19.03 4.47 0.56
N MET A 262 18.12 3.50 0.57
CA MET A 262 18.48 2.11 0.36
C MET A 262 17.70 1.51 -0.80
N TYR A 263 18.24 0.41 -1.32
CA TYR A 263 17.52 -0.47 -2.22
C TYR A 263 17.89 -1.92 -1.95
N SER A 264 16.93 -2.82 -2.06
CA SER A 264 17.12 -4.26 -1.96
C SER A 264 17.19 -4.90 -3.33
N SER A 265 17.73 -6.11 -3.38
CA SER A 265 17.80 -6.90 -4.61
C SER A 265 17.16 -8.28 -4.52
N SER A 266 17.06 -8.93 -5.67
CA SER A 266 16.68 -10.34 -5.80
C SER A 266 17.69 -11.33 -5.23
N LYS A 267 18.87 -10.87 -4.80
CA LYS A 267 19.97 -11.69 -4.26
C LYS A 267 20.18 -11.52 -2.75
N ALA A 268 19.10 -11.25 -2.02
CA ALA A 268 19.12 -11.15 -0.56
C ALA A 268 20.05 -10.08 0.05
N ASN A 269 20.44 -9.07 -0.74
CA ASN A 269 21.27 -7.96 -0.25
C ASN A 269 20.46 -6.67 -0.18
N ILE A 270 20.86 -5.80 0.75
CA ILE A 270 20.36 -4.43 0.88
C ILE A 270 21.55 -3.50 0.73
N LYS A 271 21.47 -2.57 -0.21
CA LYS A 271 22.52 -1.60 -0.49
C LYS A 271 22.05 -0.23 -0.02
N LEU A 272 22.84 0.41 0.83
CA LEU A 272 22.59 1.77 1.30
C LEU A 272 23.55 2.71 0.60
N ALA A 273 23.00 3.75 -0.01
CA ALA A 273 23.72 4.74 -0.80
C ALA A 273 23.72 6.10 -0.10
N ASP A 274 24.85 6.81 -0.19
CA ASP A 274 24.98 8.20 0.23
C ASP A 274 25.20 9.08 -1.01
N MET A 275 24.22 9.93 -1.30
CA MET A 275 24.22 10.86 -2.44
C MET A 275 25.26 11.98 -2.32
N ARG A 276 25.92 12.13 -1.16
CA ARG A 276 27.02 13.10 -0.97
C ARG A 276 28.36 12.55 -1.44
N ASP A 277 28.55 11.23 -1.39
CA ASP A 277 29.82 10.59 -1.72
C ASP A 277 30.11 10.73 -3.22
N SER A 278 29.07 10.66 -4.05
CA SER A 278 29.19 10.71 -5.50
C SER A 278 27.87 11.13 -6.16
N ALA A 279 27.98 11.77 -7.33
CA ALA A 279 26.80 12.16 -8.10
C ALA A 279 26.02 10.95 -8.63
N LEU A 280 26.72 9.86 -8.96
CA LEU A 280 26.13 8.57 -9.30
C LEU A 280 26.35 7.64 -8.11
N CYS A 281 25.28 7.05 -7.58
CA CYS A 281 25.33 6.10 -6.48
C CYS A 281 25.63 4.68 -6.98
N ASP A 282 26.60 4.55 -7.90
CA ASP A 282 27.04 3.29 -8.48
C ASP A 282 27.83 2.43 -7.48
N ARG A 283 28.46 3.09 -6.51
CA ARG A 283 29.01 2.48 -5.30
C ARG A 283 28.04 2.69 -4.14
N HIS A 284 27.69 1.59 -3.47
CA HIS A 284 26.95 1.65 -2.22
C HIS A 284 27.91 2.02 -1.07
N ALA A 285 27.43 2.82 -0.14
CA ALA A 285 28.17 3.18 1.07
C ALA A 285 28.25 1.99 2.05
N LYS A 286 27.16 1.20 2.10
CA LYS A 286 27.05 0.01 2.95
C LYS A 286 26.31 -1.12 2.22
N SER A 287 26.64 -2.36 2.53
CA SER A 287 25.99 -3.56 1.98
C SER A 287 25.64 -4.53 3.09
N PHE A 288 24.36 -4.77 3.28
CA PHE A 288 23.83 -5.70 4.29
C PHE A 288 23.57 -7.03 3.61
N GLU A 289 24.34 -8.04 3.99
CA GLU A 289 24.27 -9.40 3.47
C GLU A 289 24.62 -10.38 4.58
N GLU A 290 23.92 -11.50 4.61
CA GLU A 290 24.17 -12.59 5.54
C GLU A 290 24.90 -13.70 4.79
N GLU A 291 26.09 -14.09 5.25
CA GLU A 291 26.82 -15.20 4.63
C GLU A 291 26.03 -16.51 4.78
N GLU A 292 25.51 -17.04 3.67
CA GLU A 292 24.89 -18.35 3.64
C GLU A 292 25.94 -19.46 3.53
N ASP A 293 25.79 -20.50 4.35
CA ASP A 293 26.58 -21.72 4.21
C ASP A 293 26.29 -22.36 2.83
N PRO A 294 27.31 -22.56 1.98
CA PRO A 294 27.14 -23.17 0.65
C PRO A 294 26.45 -24.54 0.68
N THR A 295 26.51 -25.25 1.81
CA THR A 295 25.85 -26.55 1.99
C THR A 295 24.32 -26.45 2.13
N ASN A 296 23.81 -25.28 2.52
CA ASN A 296 22.37 -25.00 2.63
C ASN A 296 21.76 -24.41 1.34
N ARG A 297 22.59 -24.16 0.31
CA ARG A 297 22.10 -23.66 -0.97
C ARG A 297 21.37 -24.76 -1.75
N SER A 298 20.11 -24.49 -2.02
CA SER A 298 19.25 -25.23 -2.95
C SER A 298 18.93 -24.36 -4.16
N PHE A 299 18.36 -24.95 -5.21
CA PHE A 299 17.80 -24.18 -6.34
C PHE A 299 16.81 -23.10 -5.86
N PHE A 300 15.96 -23.43 -4.89
CA PHE A 300 14.97 -22.50 -4.36
C PHE A 300 15.56 -21.42 -3.46
N SER A 301 16.81 -21.57 -2.97
CA SER A 301 17.43 -20.61 -2.05
C SER A 301 17.50 -19.21 -2.67
N GLU A 302 17.92 -19.09 -3.93
CA GLU A 302 17.97 -17.79 -4.62
C GLU A 302 16.57 -17.17 -4.74
N ILE A 303 15.57 -17.98 -5.12
CA ILE A 303 14.18 -17.53 -5.32
C ILE A 303 13.58 -17.00 -4.01
N ILE A 304 13.66 -17.78 -2.92
CA ILE A 304 13.05 -17.42 -1.63
C ILE A 304 13.82 -16.35 -0.88
N SER A 305 15.11 -16.16 -1.19
CA SER A 305 15.98 -15.14 -0.59
C SER A 305 15.78 -13.74 -1.21
N SER A 306 15.10 -13.67 -2.36
CA SER A 306 14.72 -12.39 -2.97
C SER A 306 13.89 -11.55 -1.98
N ILE A 307 14.36 -10.34 -1.71
CA ILE A 307 13.69 -9.42 -0.79
C ILE A 307 12.49 -8.80 -1.51
N SER A 308 11.29 -8.91 -0.95
CA SER A 308 10.06 -8.36 -1.52
C SER A 308 9.78 -6.92 -1.11
N ASP A 309 10.21 -6.51 0.09
CA ASP A 309 10.02 -5.16 0.60
C ASP A 309 11.09 -4.80 1.65
N VAL A 310 11.42 -3.51 1.74
CA VAL A 310 12.30 -2.96 2.76
C VAL A 310 11.71 -1.68 3.35
N LYS A 311 11.88 -1.51 4.67
CA LYS A 311 11.44 -0.32 5.41
C LYS A 311 12.46 0.16 6.42
N PHE A 312 12.79 1.46 6.40
CA PHE A 312 13.44 2.07 7.55
C PHE A 312 12.48 2.12 8.76
N SER A 313 13.01 1.94 9.98
CA SER A 313 12.30 2.36 11.19
C SER A 313 12.09 3.87 11.16
N HIS A 314 11.13 4.39 11.93
CA HIS A 314 10.78 5.81 11.89
C HIS A 314 11.95 6.72 12.34
N ASP A 315 12.82 6.22 13.21
CA ASP A 315 14.07 6.89 13.62
C ASP A 315 15.23 6.71 12.62
N GLY A 316 15.08 5.80 11.63
CA GLY A 316 16.08 5.46 10.63
C GLY A 316 17.24 4.59 11.12
N ARG A 317 17.19 4.10 12.37
CA ARG A 317 18.26 3.28 12.96
C ARG A 317 18.25 1.84 12.44
N TYR A 318 17.06 1.30 12.16
CA TYR A 318 16.86 -0.09 11.79
C TYR A 318 16.30 -0.21 10.38
N ILE A 319 16.57 -1.36 9.77
CA ILE A 319 16.00 -1.74 8.47
C ILE A 319 15.20 -3.02 8.68
N LEU A 320 13.93 -3.00 8.29
CA LEU A 320 13.08 -4.16 8.16
C LEU A 320 13.16 -4.66 6.72
N ALA A 321 13.39 -5.95 6.54
CA ALA A 321 13.43 -6.58 5.23
C ALA A 321 12.57 -7.84 5.24
N ARG A 322 11.71 -7.98 4.24
CA ARG A 322 10.86 -9.16 4.05
C ARG A 322 11.40 -9.97 2.87
N ASP A 323 11.71 -11.23 3.11
CA ASP A 323 11.89 -12.23 2.06
C ASP A 323 10.67 -13.18 2.05
N TYR A 324 10.69 -14.22 1.20
CA TYR A 324 9.53 -15.10 1.07
C TYR A 324 9.21 -15.84 2.38
N LEU A 325 10.22 -16.31 3.11
CA LEU A 325 10.06 -17.15 4.29
C LEU A 325 10.15 -16.39 5.62
N SER A 326 10.83 -15.26 5.64
CA SER A 326 11.30 -14.62 6.86
C SER A 326 11.17 -13.10 6.81
N LEU A 327 11.14 -12.51 8.00
CA LEU A 327 11.19 -11.09 8.24
C LEU A 327 12.46 -10.81 9.06
N LYS A 328 13.36 -9.97 8.55
CA LYS A 328 14.67 -9.67 9.13
C LYS A 328 14.73 -8.21 9.59
N ILE A 329 15.26 -7.99 10.79
CA ILE A 329 15.54 -6.66 11.34
C ILE A 329 17.05 -6.47 11.39
N TRP A 330 17.55 -5.42 10.75
CA TRP A 330 18.97 -5.05 10.69
C TRP A 330 19.21 -3.74 11.45
N ASP A 331 20.40 -3.59 12.03
CA ASP A 331 20.89 -2.28 12.47
C ASP A 331 21.71 -1.68 11.34
N VAL A 332 21.50 -0.41 11.01
CA VAL A 332 22.25 0.31 9.96
C VAL A 332 23.78 0.32 10.22
N ASN A 333 24.22 0.00 11.44
CA ASN A 333 25.62 -0.08 11.85
C ASN A 333 26.17 -1.50 11.94
N MET A 334 25.36 -2.53 11.63
CA MET A 334 25.77 -3.93 11.59
C MET A 334 25.39 -4.56 10.24
N GLU A 335 26.34 -4.56 9.31
CA GLU A 335 26.15 -5.04 7.93
C GLU A 335 26.22 -6.56 7.77
N SER A 336 26.91 -7.24 8.68
CA SER A 336 27.28 -8.66 8.50
C SER A 336 26.16 -9.65 8.80
N LYS A 337 25.11 -9.23 9.52
CA LYS A 337 23.97 -10.08 9.90
C LYS A 337 22.80 -9.26 10.44
N PRO A 338 21.56 -9.76 10.33
CA PRO A 338 20.43 -9.14 11.00
C PRO A 338 20.55 -9.27 12.53
N LEU A 339 19.94 -8.33 13.25
CA LEU A 339 19.75 -8.41 14.70
C LEU A 339 18.77 -9.53 15.06
N LYS A 340 17.70 -9.67 14.27
CA LYS A 340 16.60 -10.62 14.49
C LYS A 340 16.10 -11.16 13.16
N THR A 341 15.82 -12.47 13.12
CA THR A 341 15.19 -13.15 11.98
C THR A 341 13.94 -13.86 12.49
N ILE A 342 12.80 -13.54 11.90
CA ILE A 342 11.48 -14.04 12.30
C ILE A 342 10.95 -14.94 11.18
N SER A 343 10.72 -16.21 11.49
CA SER A 343 10.17 -17.19 10.55
C SER A 343 8.66 -16.96 10.31
N ILE A 344 8.29 -16.60 9.08
CA ILE A 344 6.90 -16.40 8.68
C ILE A 344 6.33 -17.66 8.02
N HIS A 345 6.99 -18.15 6.96
CA HIS A 345 6.51 -19.25 6.13
C HIS A 345 7.36 -20.53 6.24
N ASP A 346 8.03 -20.77 7.37
CA ASP A 346 8.87 -21.97 7.55
C ASP A 346 8.14 -23.30 7.28
N HIS A 347 6.84 -23.34 7.55
CA HIS A 347 5.97 -24.48 7.26
C HIS A 347 5.76 -24.74 5.76
N LEU A 348 5.96 -23.74 4.90
CA LEU A 348 5.86 -23.88 3.44
C LEU A 348 7.12 -24.45 2.79
N ARG A 349 8.23 -24.62 3.54
CA ARG A 349 9.49 -25.17 3.00
C ARG A 349 9.32 -26.53 2.34
N GLY A 350 8.42 -27.37 2.85
CA GLY A 350 8.13 -28.68 2.28
C GLY A 350 7.42 -28.63 0.91
N ASN A 351 6.72 -27.53 0.61
CA ASN A 351 5.84 -27.39 -0.55
C ASN A 351 6.38 -26.38 -1.57
N LEU A 352 7.68 -26.05 -1.53
CA LEU A 352 8.27 -25.03 -2.42
C LEU A 352 8.13 -25.39 -3.91
N CYS A 353 8.13 -26.69 -4.24
CA CYS A 353 7.91 -27.15 -5.61
C CYS A 353 6.51 -26.77 -6.10
N ASP A 354 5.46 -27.09 -5.33
CA ASP A 354 4.07 -26.78 -5.68
C ASP A 354 3.82 -25.26 -5.72
N LEU A 355 4.48 -24.51 -4.84
CA LEU A 355 4.40 -23.05 -4.81
C LEU A 355 5.09 -22.40 -6.01
N TYR A 356 6.15 -23.03 -6.53
CA TYR A 356 6.82 -22.62 -7.75
C TYR A 356 5.96 -22.92 -8.98
N GLU A 357 5.34 -24.09 -9.05
CA GLU A 357 4.45 -24.45 -10.17
C GLU A 357 3.21 -23.56 -10.27
N ASN A 358 2.71 -23.04 -9.14
CA ASN A 358 1.54 -22.15 -9.09
C ASN A 358 1.90 -20.66 -8.98
N ASP A 359 3.15 -20.28 -9.25
CA ASP A 359 3.69 -18.91 -9.16
C ASP A 359 3.57 -18.20 -7.80
N CYS A 360 3.03 -18.85 -6.77
CA CYS A 360 2.84 -18.30 -5.44
C CYS A 360 4.19 -17.95 -4.79
N ILE A 361 5.26 -18.68 -5.11
CA ILE A 361 6.61 -18.38 -4.60
C ILE A 361 7.11 -16.96 -4.97
N PHE A 362 6.52 -16.34 -6.00
CA PHE A 362 6.86 -14.99 -6.45
C PHE A 362 5.99 -13.89 -5.84
N ASP A 363 5.08 -14.23 -4.92
CA ASP A 363 4.24 -13.26 -4.23
C ASP A 363 5.08 -12.31 -3.36
N LYS A 364 4.90 -11.01 -3.60
CA LYS A 364 5.64 -9.94 -2.92
C LYS A 364 4.86 -9.44 -1.71
N PHE A 365 5.15 -10.04 -0.55
CA PHE A 365 4.57 -9.60 0.73
C PHE A 365 5.24 -8.32 1.23
N GLU A 366 4.45 -7.32 1.61
CA GLU A 366 4.96 -6.08 2.22
C GLU A 366 5.17 -6.25 3.73
N CYS A 367 5.95 -5.33 4.30
CA CYS A 367 6.17 -5.23 5.74
C CYS A 367 6.13 -3.78 6.22
N THR A 368 5.79 -3.58 7.50
CA THR A 368 5.69 -2.23 8.07
C THR A 368 5.97 -2.23 9.56
N TRP A 369 6.52 -1.13 10.05
CA TRP A 369 6.73 -0.84 11.47
C TRP A 369 5.46 -0.28 12.10
N SER A 370 5.27 -0.51 13.40
CA SER A 370 4.32 0.29 14.19
C SER A 370 4.82 1.73 14.32
N GLY A 371 3.91 2.66 14.62
CA GLY A 371 4.25 4.09 14.73
C GLY A 371 5.29 4.43 15.80
N ASP A 372 5.54 3.52 16.74
CA ASP A 372 6.54 3.60 17.80
C ASP A 372 7.72 2.63 17.61
N ASP A 373 7.80 1.95 16.46
CA ASP A 373 8.81 0.94 16.10
C ASP A 373 8.89 -0.29 17.05
N SER A 374 7.94 -0.45 17.98
CA SER A 374 7.92 -1.57 18.94
C SER A 374 7.37 -2.88 18.36
N HIS A 375 6.60 -2.80 17.27
CA HIS A 375 6.02 -3.93 16.58
C HIS A 375 6.28 -3.87 15.08
N VAL A 376 6.23 -5.03 14.43
CA VAL A 376 6.28 -5.18 12.97
C VAL A 376 5.12 -6.00 12.47
N LEU A 377 4.56 -5.62 11.32
CA LEU A 377 3.42 -6.25 10.68
C LEU A 377 3.81 -6.80 9.31
N THR A 378 3.34 -8.00 8.99
CA THR A 378 3.43 -8.54 7.64
C THR A 378 2.32 -9.56 7.36
N GLY A 379 1.99 -9.73 6.09
CA GLY A 379 0.95 -10.64 5.63
C GLY A 379 1.44 -12.06 5.33
N SER A 380 0.47 -12.94 5.08
CA SER A 380 0.63 -14.35 4.73
C SER A 380 -0.57 -14.81 3.87
N TYR A 381 -0.54 -16.06 3.41
CA TYR A 381 -1.68 -16.73 2.78
C TYR A 381 -2.84 -17.00 3.75
N GLY A 382 -3.99 -17.41 3.23
CA GLY A 382 -5.22 -17.68 4.00
C GLY A 382 -5.89 -16.43 4.58
N ASN A 383 -5.59 -15.24 4.04
CA ASN A 383 -5.90 -13.94 4.65
C ASN A 383 -5.32 -13.76 6.06
N TYR A 384 -4.28 -14.51 6.42
CA TYR A 384 -3.60 -14.34 7.69
C TYR A 384 -2.61 -13.19 7.62
N PHE A 385 -2.44 -12.51 8.73
CA PHE A 385 -1.37 -11.55 8.94
C PHE A 385 -0.86 -11.67 10.37
N ARG A 386 0.38 -11.24 10.58
CA ARG A 386 1.08 -11.42 11.85
C ARG A 386 1.67 -10.10 12.32
N ILE A 387 1.52 -9.86 13.62
CA ILE A 387 2.09 -8.72 14.33
C ILE A 387 3.08 -9.29 15.31
N TYR A 388 4.34 -8.87 15.21
CA TYR A 388 5.41 -9.31 16.09
C TYR A 388 5.86 -8.16 16.96
N ASP A 389 5.98 -8.42 18.26
CA ASP A 389 6.67 -7.53 19.18
C ASP A 389 8.17 -7.68 18.98
N VAL A 390 8.84 -6.55 18.69
CA VAL A 390 10.25 -6.54 18.31
C VAL A 390 11.11 -7.07 19.44
N ASP A 391 10.83 -6.75 20.70
CA ASP A 391 11.68 -7.07 21.84
C ASP A 391 11.46 -8.48 22.38
N THR A 392 10.20 -8.87 22.55
CA THR A 392 9.80 -10.13 23.19
C THR A 392 9.67 -11.29 22.20
N MET A 393 9.61 -11.02 20.89
CA MET A 393 9.37 -12.00 19.82
C MET A 393 8.05 -12.76 19.97
N ASN A 394 7.11 -12.19 20.75
CA ASN A 394 5.74 -12.69 20.80
C ASN A 394 5.02 -12.31 19.51
N ASP A 395 4.18 -13.22 19.03
CA ASP A 395 3.42 -13.03 17.80
C ASP A 395 1.92 -13.05 18.06
N VAL A 396 1.21 -12.16 17.37
CA VAL A 396 -0.25 -12.15 17.28
C VAL A 396 -0.61 -12.50 15.85
N VAL A 397 -1.35 -13.60 15.68
CA VAL A 397 -1.86 -14.05 14.38
C VAL A 397 -3.33 -13.71 14.27
N LEU A 398 -3.70 -13.03 13.21
CA LEU A 398 -5.07 -12.59 12.93
C LEU A 398 -5.44 -12.97 11.49
N GLN A 399 -6.75 -13.03 11.22
CA GLN A 399 -7.29 -13.36 9.90
C GLN A 399 -8.27 -12.28 9.45
N ALA A 400 -8.08 -11.79 8.22
CA ALA A 400 -8.94 -10.81 7.56
C ALA A 400 -10.00 -11.51 6.69
N ASP A 401 -11.07 -11.98 7.32
CA ASP A 401 -12.15 -12.66 6.64
C ASP A 401 -13.54 -12.20 7.11
N LYS A 402 -14.60 -12.76 6.51
CA LYS A 402 -15.98 -12.42 6.89
C LYS A 402 -16.34 -12.83 8.33
N SER A 403 -15.56 -13.71 8.98
CA SER A 403 -15.80 -14.08 10.38
C SER A 403 -15.50 -12.92 11.33
N ALA A 404 -14.60 -12.01 10.95
CA ALA A 404 -14.31 -10.78 11.69
C ALA A 404 -15.58 -9.91 11.91
N PHE A 405 -16.53 -9.92 10.97
CA PHE A 405 -17.81 -9.21 11.10
C PHE A 405 -18.70 -9.78 12.21
N LYS A 406 -18.68 -11.11 12.38
CA LYS A 406 -19.50 -11.80 13.40
C LYS A 406 -19.02 -11.49 14.82
N ALA A 407 -17.71 -11.27 15.00
CA ALA A 407 -17.13 -10.86 16.27
C ALA A 407 -17.60 -9.48 16.74
N LYS A 408 -17.90 -8.54 15.81
CA LYS A 408 -18.44 -7.21 16.15
C LYS A 408 -19.95 -7.23 16.47
N LYS A 409 -20.74 -8.09 15.81
CA LYS A 409 -22.22 -8.11 15.92
C LYS A 409 -22.75 -8.77 17.21
N MET A 410 -21.96 -9.63 17.87
CA MET A 410 -22.40 -10.38 19.06
C MET A 410 -21.90 -9.85 20.41
N GLY A 411 -21.17 -8.73 20.49
CA GLY A 411 -20.82 -8.10 21.78
C GLY A 411 -20.29 -9.04 22.89
N GLY A 412 -19.67 -10.17 22.50
CA GLY A 412 -19.38 -11.31 23.36
C GLY A 412 -19.04 -12.57 22.54
N PRO A 413 -18.40 -13.58 23.15
CA PRO A 413 -17.73 -14.66 22.41
C PRO A 413 -18.68 -15.57 21.62
N LEU A 414 -18.19 -16.08 20.49
CA LEU A 414 -18.84 -17.11 19.68
C LEU A 414 -19.18 -18.36 20.52
N PRO A 415 -20.31 -19.04 20.28
CA PRO A 415 -20.60 -20.31 20.93
C PRO A 415 -19.63 -21.37 20.40
N GLY A 416 -18.67 -21.76 21.25
CA GLY A 416 -17.90 -22.97 21.04
C GLY A 416 -18.84 -24.16 20.96
N ASN A 417 -18.75 -24.93 19.88
CA ASN A 417 -19.37 -26.25 19.78
C ASN A 417 -18.97 -27.07 21.01
N LYS A 418 -19.95 -27.37 21.87
CA LYS A 418 -19.78 -28.31 22.98
C LYS A 418 -19.51 -29.69 22.39
N ILE A 419 -18.25 -30.12 22.40
CA ILE A 419 -17.90 -31.54 22.40
C ILE A 419 -17.03 -31.78 23.64
N GLY A 420 -17.60 -32.58 24.54
CA GLY A 420 -16.97 -33.36 25.61
C GLY A 420 -15.66 -32.86 26.24
N ALA A 421 -15.77 -32.41 27.48
CA ALA A 421 -14.64 -32.25 28.38
C ALA A 421 -13.85 -33.57 28.56
N LYS A 422 -12.53 -33.51 28.35
CA LYS A 422 -11.52 -34.17 29.20
C LYS A 422 -10.11 -33.61 28.95
N ASN A 423 -9.56 -33.05 30.04
CA ASN A 423 -8.15 -32.86 30.38
C ASN A 423 -7.29 -31.84 29.60
N GLY A 424 -7.16 -30.64 30.20
CA GLY A 424 -5.87 -30.01 30.49
C GLY A 424 -4.91 -29.68 29.35
N ALA A 425 -5.19 -28.63 28.60
CA ALA A 425 -4.18 -27.87 27.85
C ALA A 425 -4.63 -26.40 27.70
N ARG A 426 -3.67 -25.47 27.82
CA ARG A 426 -3.88 -24.01 27.65
C ARG A 426 -4.39 -23.73 26.23
N PRO A 427 -5.26 -22.73 25.98
CA PRO A 427 -5.85 -22.53 24.66
C PRO A 427 -4.84 -21.86 23.69
N SER A 428 -4.14 -22.68 22.90
CA SER A 428 -3.32 -22.30 21.72
C SER A 428 -4.14 -22.40 20.42
N GLY A 429 -5.40 -21.98 20.46
CA GLY A 429 -6.42 -22.35 19.47
C GLY A 429 -6.14 -21.91 18.04
N LEU A 430 -5.70 -20.67 17.80
CA LEU A 430 -5.49 -20.16 16.43
C LEU A 430 -4.15 -20.57 15.83
N ARG A 431 -3.11 -20.72 16.66
CA ARG A 431 -1.77 -21.13 16.23
C ARG A 431 -1.71 -22.61 15.87
N GLU A 432 -2.35 -23.46 16.66
CA GLU A 432 -2.53 -24.88 16.32
C GLU A 432 -3.57 -25.07 15.22
N SER A 433 -4.64 -24.25 15.14
CA SER A 433 -5.56 -24.33 14.01
C SER A 433 -4.91 -23.87 12.70
N MET A 434 -3.95 -22.93 12.73
CA MET A 434 -3.17 -22.58 11.53
C MET A 434 -2.36 -23.80 11.10
N ALA A 435 -1.61 -24.44 12.01
CA ALA A 435 -0.83 -25.65 11.72
C ALA A 435 -1.69 -26.85 11.25
N LEU A 436 -2.95 -26.97 11.70
CA LEU A 436 -3.87 -28.06 11.36
C LEU A 436 -4.80 -27.76 10.17
N ALA A 437 -5.14 -26.50 9.90
CA ALA A 437 -5.91 -26.07 8.71
C ALA A 437 -5.04 -25.93 7.46
N MET A 438 -3.75 -26.27 7.58
CA MET A 438 -2.70 -25.98 6.61
C MET A 438 -2.58 -26.94 5.43
N ASP A 439 -3.20 -28.12 5.51
CA ASP A 439 -3.44 -28.98 4.34
C ASP A 439 -4.53 -28.40 3.40
N THR A 440 -5.17 -27.30 3.82
CA THR A 440 -6.27 -26.63 3.11
C THR A 440 -6.07 -25.12 2.94
N VAL A 441 -4.81 -24.63 2.91
CA VAL A 441 -4.55 -23.19 2.69
C VAL A 441 -4.95 -22.80 1.28
N ASP A 442 -5.89 -21.86 1.20
CA ASP A 442 -6.26 -21.21 -0.05
C ASP A 442 -5.23 -20.14 -0.41
N PHE A 443 -4.29 -20.47 -1.31
CA PHE A 443 -3.21 -19.57 -1.74
C PHE A 443 -3.72 -18.36 -2.54
N ASN A 444 -4.95 -18.39 -3.05
CA ASN A 444 -5.56 -17.22 -3.70
C ASN A 444 -5.97 -16.14 -2.68
N LYS A 445 -6.13 -16.52 -1.41
CA LYS A 445 -6.36 -15.59 -0.30
C LYS A 445 -5.03 -15.19 0.31
N LYS A 446 -4.59 -13.96 0.07
CA LYS A 446 -3.30 -13.46 0.53
C LYS A 446 -3.39 -12.01 0.96
N ILE A 447 -2.67 -11.68 2.03
CA ILE A 447 -2.48 -10.31 2.48
C ILE A 447 -1.14 -9.83 1.95
N LEU A 448 -1.16 -9.08 0.85
CA LEU A 448 0.07 -8.52 0.26
C LEU A 448 0.34 -7.10 0.74
N HIS A 449 -0.72 -6.31 0.96
CA HIS A 449 -0.64 -4.88 1.25
C HIS A 449 -1.24 -4.56 2.61
N ALA A 450 -0.48 -3.82 3.41
CA ALA A 450 -0.89 -3.39 4.73
C ALA A 450 -0.24 -2.05 5.08
N SER A 451 -0.91 -1.28 5.94
CA SER A 451 -0.36 -0.01 6.45
C SER A 451 -0.66 0.12 7.94
N TRP A 452 0.30 0.64 8.71
CA TRP A 452 0.14 0.91 10.13
C TRP A 452 -0.06 2.40 10.37
N HIS A 453 -0.99 2.76 11.24
CA HIS A 453 -1.24 4.14 11.60
C HIS A 453 -0.04 4.77 12.33
N PRO A 454 0.47 5.94 11.91
CA PRO A 454 1.77 6.46 12.38
C PRO A 454 1.84 6.86 13.86
N ARG A 455 0.70 6.86 14.58
CA ARG A 455 0.61 7.32 15.97
C ARG A 455 -0.26 6.47 16.89
N GLU A 456 -0.96 5.48 16.35
CA GLU A 456 -1.97 4.71 17.09
C GLU A 456 -1.83 3.24 16.70
N SER A 457 -2.28 2.35 17.57
CA SER A 457 -2.28 0.91 17.32
C SER A 457 -3.46 0.53 16.42
N THR A 458 -3.51 1.10 15.23
CA THR A 458 -4.52 0.84 14.20
C THR A 458 -3.81 0.42 12.92
N ILE A 459 -4.31 -0.64 12.28
CA ILE A 459 -3.75 -1.19 11.04
C ILE A 459 -4.83 -1.30 9.98
N ALA A 460 -4.43 -1.05 8.74
CA ALA A 460 -5.24 -1.21 7.55
C ALA A 460 -4.71 -2.39 6.73
N ILE A 461 -5.57 -3.37 6.44
CA ILE A 461 -5.23 -4.64 5.79
C ILE A 461 -6.07 -4.77 4.53
N ALA A 462 -5.42 -4.88 3.37
CA ALA A 462 -6.10 -5.19 2.12
C ALA A 462 -6.25 -6.71 1.97
N ALA A 463 -7.49 -7.17 1.82
CA ALA A 463 -7.81 -8.53 1.44
C ALA A 463 -8.74 -8.48 0.23
N THR A 464 -8.21 -8.82 -0.95
CA THR A 464 -8.88 -8.69 -2.26
C THR A 464 -9.43 -7.27 -2.49
N ASN A 465 -10.75 -7.09 -2.50
CA ASN A 465 -11.45 -5.83 -2.69
C ASN A 465 -11.95 -5.21 -1.37
N ASN A 466 -11.57 -5.79 -0.23
CA ASN A 466 -11.97 -5.34 1.10
C ASN A 466 -10.79 -4.74 1.85
N LEU A 467 -11.03 -3.59 2.47
CA LEU A 467 -10.09 -2.92 3.36
C LEU A 467 -10.55 -3.11 4.80
N PHE A 468 -9.84 -3.95 5.56
CA PHE A 468 -10.10 -4.19 6.97
C PHE A 468 -9.26 -3.27 7.85
N LEU A 469 -9.89 -2.68 8.86
CA LEU A 469 -9.24 -1.92 9.92
C LEU A 469 -9.32 -2.71 11.22
N TYR A 470 -8.17 -2.91 11.86
CA TYR A 470 -8.06 -3.47 13.21
C TYR A 470 -7.46 -2.42 14.14
N SER A 471 -7.82 -2.45 15.41
CA SER A 471 -7.23 -1.58 16.43
C SER A 471 -7.01 -2.35 17.73
N ALA A 472 -5.90 -2.08 18.40
CA ALA A 472 -5.65 -2.50 19.77
C ALA A 472 -6.06 -1.39 20.76
N ALA A 473 -6.40 -1.81 21.97
CA ALA A 473 -6.84 -0.92 23.05
C ALA A 473 -5.68 -0.22 23.76
#